data_AF-A0A6I7MU90-F1
#
_entry.id   AF-A0A6I7MU90-F1
#
_cell.length_a   1.000
_cell.length_b   1.000
_cell.length_c   1.000
_cell.angle_alpha   90.00
_cell.angle_beta   90.00
_cell.angle_gamma   90.00
#
_symmetry.space_group_name_H-M   'P 1'
#
loop_
_entity.id
_entity.type
_entity.pdbx_description
1 polymer ?
#
loop_
_entity_poly.entity_id
_entity_poly.type
_entity_poly.pdbx_seq_one_letter_code
_entity_poly.pdbx_strand_id
1 'polypeptide(L)'
;MKYCWVLLILLISPFGELSAQTYRKGEINIEMLVEDLFGMQRDDQDYEDLYENILQLLLNPINLNRTNPEELKSIFILNPAQVNSFFEYQADFGKLISLYELQAIPNYDLETIYKILPFVVLESSDKPQGSFMERITNSKDAYFIIRQNRVWETRRGFTPPDTLSNGRLSSRYLGDPNNLYARFRIQHSKDFSIGFTLDKDPGEQFIWDPSTRRYGFNFFSYHITQYNRGKWKTITVGDYQMQTGQGLVFGAGFAVGKGGETITTVRRSTVGIRPYTSALEFGFFRGAAASYQAGPIQVTLLASNAPRDGNV
;
A
#
# COMPACT_ATOMS: atom_id res chain seq x y z
N MET A 1 -20.16 -68.63 -41.57
CA MET A 1 -19.86 -68.33 -40.16
C MET A 1 -18.50 -67.65 -40.10
N LYS A 2 -18.44 -66.32 -39.92
CA LYS A 2 -17.19 -65.58 -39.76
C LYS A 2 -17.25 -64.86 -38.41
N TYR A 3 -16.38 -65.27 -37.49
CA TYR A 3 -16.26 -64.70 -36.15
C TYR A 3 -15.55 -63.34 -36.24
N CYS A 4 -16.23 -62.27 -35.85
CA CYS A 4 -15.64 -60.95 -35.73
C CYS A 4 -15.18 -60.76 -34.28
N TRP A 5 -13.86 -60.81 -34.05
CA TRP A 5 -13.26 -60.52 -32.76
C TRP A 5 -13.19 -59.00 -32.58
N VAL A 6 -14.02 -58.45 -31.70
CA VAL A 6 -13.92 -57.04 -31.30
C VAL A 6 -12.86 -56.94 -30.21
N LEU A 7 -11.73 -56.35 -30.57
CA LEU A 7 -10.59 -56.10 -29.69
C LEU A 7 -10.85 -54.80 -28.92
N LEU A 8 -11.19 -54.93 -27.63
CA LEU A 8 -11.46 -53.79 -26.74
C LEU A 8 -10.12 -53.20 -26.27
N ILE A 9 -9.67 -52.10 -26.88
CA ILE A 9 -8.49 -51.35 -26.43
C ILE A 9 -8.90 -50.50 -25.23
N LEU A 10 -8.42 -50.91 -24.05
CA LEU A 10 -8.60 -50.20 -22.78
C LEU A 10 -7.58 -49.04 -22.74
N LEU A 11 -8.05 -47.83 -23.06
CA LEU A 11 -7.29 -46.58 -22.94
C LEU A 11 -7.07 -46.26 -21.45
N ILE A 12 -5.93 -46.70 -20.92
CA ILE A 12 -5.41 -46.22 -19.63
C ILE A 12 -4.78 -44.85 -19.89
N SER A 13 -5.57 -43.80 -19.69
CA SER A 13 -5.07 -42.42 -19.65
C SER A 13 -4.27 -42.21 -18.35
N PRO A 14 -3.04 -41.66 -18.40
CA PRO A 14 -2.36 -41.24 -17.19
C PRO A 14 -3.08 -40.01 -16.64
N PHE A 15 -3.69 -40.17 -15.46
CA PHE A 15 -4.10 -39.06 -14.59
C PHE A 15 -2.84 -38.31 -14.14
N GLY A 16 -2.29 -37.46 -15.00
CA GLY A 16 -1.47 -36.34 -14.57
C GLY A 16 -2.36 -35.36 -13.83
N GLU A 17 -1.85 -34.78 -12.74
CA GLU A 17 -2.54 -33.74 -11.97
C GLU A 17 -3.05 -32.65 -12.93
N LEU A 18 -4.37 -32.62 -13.12
CA LEU A 18 -5.06 -31.57 -13.87
C LEU A 18 -4.93 -30.28 -13.06
N SER A 19 -3.83 -29.58 -13.25
CA SER A 19 -3.72 -28.18 -12.82
C SER A 19 -4.74 -27.40 -13.63
N ALA A 20 -5.77 -26.87 -12.96
CA ALA A 20 -6.71 -25.97 -13.59
C ALA A 20 -5.95 -24.81 -14.23
N GLN A 21 -6.30 -24.45 -15.47
CA GLN A 21 -5.67 -23.31 -16.13
C GLN A 21 -6.02 -22.04 -15.35
N THR A 22 -5.00 -21.38 -14.80
CA THR A 22 -5.15 -20.06 -14.18
C THR A 22 -4.77 -18.98 -15.18
N TYR A 23 -5.35 -17.79 -15.06
CA TYR A 23 -4.99 -16.64 -15.89
C TYR A 23 -3.48 -16.33 -15.77
N ARG A 24 -2.78 -16.25 -16.90
CA ARG A 24 -1.36 -15.87 -16.95
C ARG A 24 -1.26 -14.34 -16.95
N LYS A 25 -0.71 -13.76 -15.89
CA LYS A 25 -0.47 -12.31 -15.82
C LYS A 25 0.50 -11.89 -16.94
N GLY A 26 0.08 -10.94 -17.77
CA GLY A 26 0.94 -10.30 -18.77
C GLY A 26 1.92 -9.30 -18.13
N GLU A 27 2.81 -8.72 -18.93
CA GLU A 27 3.62 -7.58 -18.48
C GLU A 27 2.73 -6.35 -18.30
N ILE A 28 2.78 -5.74 -17.12
CA ILE A 28 1.98 -4.57 -16.76
C ILE A 28 2.91 -3.37 -16.72
N ASN A 29 2.61 -2.35 -17.52
CA ASN A 29 3.25 -1.05 -17.41
C ASN A 29 2.53 -0.25 -16.32
N ILE A 30 3.20 -0.04 -15.19
CA ILE A 30 2.60 0.56 -13.99
C ILE A 30 2.32 2.03 -14.24
N GLU A 31 3.20 2.73 -14.96
CA GLU A 31 3.06 4.14 -15.29
C GLU A 31 1.79 4.39 -16.11
N MET A 32 1.57 3.63 -17.18
CA MET A 32 0.35 3.72 -17.99
C MET A 32 -0.90 3.39 -17.19
N LEU A 33 -0.83 2.41 -16.27
CA LEU A 33 -1.97 2.02 -15.44
C LEU A 33 -2.32 3.11 -14.42
N VAL A 34 -1.33 3.75 -13.81
CA VAL A 34 -1.54 4.90 -12.90
C VAL A 34 -2.14 6.08 -13.67
N GLU A 35 -1.67 6.34 -14.89
CA GLU A 35 -2.19 7.39 -15.75
C GLU A 35 -3.66 7.12 -16.16
N ASP A 36 -4.00 5.89 -16.54
CA ASP A 36 -5.37 5.47 -16.88
C ASP A 36 -6.33 5.59 -15.68
N LEU A 37 -5.88 5.22 -14.48
CA LEU A 37 -6.74 5.22 -13.29
C LEU A 37 -6.99 6.62 -12.71
N PHE A 38 -6.03 7.54 -12.81
CA PHE A 38 -6.11 8.81 -12.09
C PHE A 38 -6.15 10.07 -12.96
N GLY A 39 -5.78 10.00 -14.24
CA GLY A 39 -5.78 11.16 -15.15
C GLY A 39 -4.84 12.29 -14.74
N MET A 40 -4.61 13.23 -15.66
CA MET A 40 -3.55 14.26 -15.62
C MET A 40 -3.40 15.03 -14.29
N GLN A 41 -2.13 15.24 -13.93
CA GLN A 41 -1.52 16.09 -12.90
C GLN A 41 -2.47 17.08 -12.20
N ARG A 42 -2.74 16.84 -10.92
CA ARG A 42 -3.01 17.91 -9.95
C ARG A 42 -1.74 18.15 -9.15
N ASP A 43 -1.21 19.37 -9.20
CA ASP A 43 0.08 19.78 -8.60
C ASP A 43 0.18 19.57 -7.07
N ASP A 44 -0.93 19.24 -6.39
CA ASP A 44 -1.01 19.17 -4.92
C ASP A 44 -1.16 17.74 -4.35
N GLN A 45 -1.04 16.67 -5.16
CA GLN A 45 -1.10 15.28 -4.66
C GLN A 45 0.22 14.54 -4.83
N ASP A 46 0.68 13.88 -3.76
CA ASP A 46 1.81 12.94 -3.78
C ASP A 46 1.45 11.70 -4.62
N TYR A 47 1.59 11.81 -5.96
CA TYR A 47 1.44 10.70 -6.89
C TYR A 47 2.39 9.54 -6.58
N GLU A 48 3.50 9.82 -5.89
CA GLU A 48 4.43 8.82 -5.39
C GLU A 48 3.76 7.84 -4.43
N ASP A 49 2.94 8.32 -3.49
CA ASP A 49 2.20 7.47 -2.55
C ASP A 49 1.13 6.61 -3.26
N LEU A 50 0.56 7.10 -4.37
CA LEU A 50 -0.41 6.35 -5.20
C LEU A 50 0.27 5.26 -6.02
N TYR A 51 1.36 5.60 -6.70
CA TYR A 51 2.19 4.65 -7.45
C TYR A 51 2.65 3.53 -6.54
N GLU A 52 3.16 3.87 -5.35
CA GLU A 52 3.57 2.89 -4.36
C GLU A 52 2.42 2.00 -3.88
N ASN A 53 1.22 2.55 -3.70
CA ASN A 53 0.06 1.75 -3.30
C ASN A 53 -0.32 0.74 -4.38
N ILE A 54 -0.37 1.15 -5.65
CA ILE A 54 -0.62 0.25 -6.78
C ILE A 54 0.47 -0.82 -6.88
N LEU A 55 1.74 -0.43 -6.78
CA LEU A 55 2.86 -1.37 -6.79
C LEU A 55 2.73 -2.38 -5.63
N GLN A 56 2.31 -1.92 -4.45
CA GLN A 56 2.04 -2.81 -3.32
C GLN A 56 0.92 -3.80 -3.60
N LEU A 57 -0.18 -3.37 -4.22
CA LEU A 57 -1.27 -4.26 -4.62
C LEU A 57 -0.86 -5.26 -5.71
N LEU A 58 0.06 -4.89 -6.60
CA LEU A 58 0.64 -5.81 -7.59
C LEU A 58 1.55 -6.86 -6.95
N LEU A 59 2.41 -6.43 -6.02
CA LEU A 59 3.27 -7.35 -5.26
C LEU A 59 2.46 -8.23 -4.31
N ASN A 60 1.38 -7.71 -3.76
CA ASN A 60 0.52 -8.38 -2.77
C ASN A 60 -0.93 -8.43 -3.28
N PRO A 61 -1.25 -9.30 -4.25
CA PRO A 61 -2.59 -9.36 -4.81
C PRO A 61 -3.62 -9.81 -3.77
N ILE A 62 -4.82 -9.27 -3.88
CA ILE A 62 -5.95 -9.52 -2.99
C ILE A 62 -6.52 -10.92 -3.22
N ASN A 63 -6.66 -11.69 -2.15
CA ASN A 63 -7.34 -12.97 -2.21
C ASN A 63 -8.87 -12.75 -2.22
N LEU A 64 -9.52 -13.04 -3.35
CA LEU A 64 -10.96 -12.85 -3.53
C LEU A 64 -11.82 -13.67 -2.57
N ASN A 65 -11.38 -14.87 -2.19
CA ASN A 65 -12.10 -15.74 -1.25
C ASN A 65 -11.89 -15.35 0.22
N ARG A 66 -10.99 -14.39 0.51
CA ARG A 66 -10.66 -13.91 1.86
C ARG A 66 -10.56 -12.39 1.90
N THR A 67 -11.35 -11.69 1.10
CA THR A 67 -11.36 -10.23 1.02
C THR A 67 -12.51 -9.62 1.82
N ASN A 68 -12.46 -8.31 2.01
CA ASN A 68 -13.55 -7.51 2.57
C ASN A 68 -13.92 -6.37 1.60
N PRO A 69 -15.10 -5.73 1.75
CA PRO A 69 -15.53 -4.68 0.83
C PRO A 69 -14.58 -3.50 0.70
N GLU A 70 -13.85 -3.16 1.76
CA GLU A 70 -12.93 -2.02 1.76
C GLU A 70 -11.62 -2.35 1.03
N GLU A 71 -11.17 -3.60 1.12
CA GLU A 71 -10.01 -4.11 0.40
C GLU A 71 -10.25 -4.15 -1.11
N LEU A 72 -11.43 -4.62 -1.57
CA LEU A 72 -11.77 -4.54 -3.00
C LEU A 72 -11.89 -3.10 -3.51
N LYS A 73 -12.41 -2.18 -2.69
CA LYS A 73 -12.46 -0.75 -3.05
C LYS A 73 -11.07 -0.11 -3.16
N SER A 74 -10.08 -0.59 -2.40
CA SER A 74 -8.71 -0.06 -2.47
C SER A 74 -8.01 -0.31 -3.81
N ILE A 75 -8.57 -1.14 -4.70
CA ILE A 75 -8.09 -1.32 -6.06
C ILE A 75 -8.38 -0.08 -6.93
N PHE A 76 -9.31 0.79 -6.52
CA PHE A 76 -9.75 1.99 -7.26
C PHE A 76 -10.33 1.73 -8.65
N ILE A 77 -10.59 0.47 -9.02
CA ILE A 77 -11.22 0.06 -10.28
C ILE A 77 -12.71 -0.21 -10.11
N LEU A 78 -13.11 -0.85 -9.01
CA LEU A 78 -14.48 -1.30 -8.78
C LEU A 78 -15.35 -0.22 -8.16
N ASN A 79 -16.53 -0.01 -8.72
CA ASN A 79 -17.54 0.86 -8.13
C ASN A 79 -18.30 0.16 -6.98
N PRO A 80 -19.01 0.90 -6.10
CA PRO A 80 -19.72 0.30 -4.96
C PRO A 80 -20.77 -0.75 -5.33
N ALA A 81 -21.43 -0.62 -6.47
CA ALA A 81 -22.42 -1.58 -6.94
C ALA A 81 -21.75 -2.90 -7.36
N GLN A 82 -20.64 -2.83 -8.10
CA GLN A 82 -19.82 -3.99 -8.46
C GLN A 82 -19.28 -4.71 -7.22
N VAL A 83 -18.76 -3.95 -6.24
CA VAL A 83 -18.30 -4.55 -4.97
C VAL A 83 -19.44 -5.29 -4.27
N ASN A 84 -20.65 -4.72 -4.23
CA ASN A 84 -21.80 -5.40 -3.63
C ASN A 84 -22.19 -6.66 -4.42
N SER A 85 -22.28 -6.58 -5.75
CA SER A 85 -22.60 -7.73 -6.60
C SER A 85 -21.61 -8.88 -6.44
N PHE A 86 -20.34 -8.59 -6.18
CA PHE A 86 -19.35 -9.61 -5.85
C PHE A 86 -19.67 -10.36 -4.54
N PHE A 87 -20.02 -9.64 -3.47
CA PHE A 87 -20.34 -10.27 -2.18
C PHE A 87 -21.70 -10.96 -2.20
N GLU A 88 -22.67 -10.45 -2.97
CA GLU A 88 -23.95 -11.12 -3.22
C GLU A 88 -23.72 -12.45 -3.96
N TYR A 89 -22.91 -12.45 -5.02
CA TYR A 89 -22.53 -13.66 -5.73
C TYR A 89 -21.87 -14.70 -4.80
N GLN A 90 -20.94 -14.26 -3.94
CA GLN A 90 -20.32 -15.17 -2.95
C GLN A 90 -21.31 -15.68 -1.91
N ALA A 91 -22.32 -14.89 -1.53
CA ALA A 91 -23.35 -15.31 -0.60
C ALA A 91 -24.26 -16.38 -1.21
N ASP A 92 -24.58 -16.26 -2.50
CA ASP A 92 -25.49 -17.16 -3.21
C ASP A 92 -24.80 -18.46 -3.67
N PHE A 93 -23.58 -18.37 -4.21
CA PHE A 93 -22.88 -19.49 -4.85
C PHE A 93 -21.67 -20.02 -4.05
N GLY A 94 -21.23 -19.29 -3.02
CA GLY A 94 -20.08 -19.66 -2.20
C GLY A 94 -18.75 -19.10 -2.71
N LYS A 95 -17.65 -19.77 -2.36
CA LYS A 95 -16.30 -19.32 -2.72
C LYS A 95 -16.02 -19.58 -4.20
N LEU A 96 -15.31 -18.64 -4.83
CA LEU A 96 -14.86 -18.75 -6.21
C LEU A 96 -13.88 -19.91 -6.35
N ILE A 97 -14.11 -20.78 -7.33
CA ILE A 97 -13.24 -21.91 -7.69
C ILE A 97 -12.27 -21.48 -8.78
N SER A 98 -12.70 -20.57 -9.67
CA SER A 98 -11.89 -20.03 -10.76
C SER A 98 -12.03 -18.53 -10.95
N LEU A 99 -10.94 -17.86 -11.37
CA LEU A 99 -10.99 -16.43 -11.72
C LEU A 99 -11.94 -16.16 -12.89
N TYR A 100 -12.24 -17.17 -13.71
CA TYR A 100 -13.21 -17.05 -14.80
C TYR A 100 -14.65 -16.85 -14.31
N GLU A 101 -14.97 -17.23 -13.07
CA GLU A 101 -16.28 -16.99 -12.47
C GLU A 101 -16.59 -15.49 -12.29
N LEU A 102 -15.58 -14.61 -12.35
CA LEU A 102 -15.79 -13.17 -12.37
C LEU A 102 -16.71 -12.73 -13.53
N GLN A 103 -16.77 -13.50 -14.63
CA GLN A 103 -17.69 -13.24 -15.75
C GLN A 103 -19.16 -13.53 -15.42
N ALA A 104 -19.43 -14.32 -14.38
CA ALA A 104 -20.78 -14.65 -13.94
C ALA A 104 -21.32 -13.64 -12.90
N ILE A 105 -20.47 -12.74 -12.40
CA ILE A 105 -20.87 -11.72 -11.42
C ILE A 105 -21.68 -10.63 -12.12
N PRO A 106 -22.89 -10.29 -11.66
CA PRO A 106 -23.65 -9.18 -12.22
C PRO A 106 -22.85 -7.86 -12.17
N ASN A 107 -23.03 -7.01 -13.18
CA ASN A 107 -22.35 -5.71 -13.31
C ASN A 107 -20.83 -5.76 -13.59
N TYR A 108 -20.28 -6.95 -13.88
CA TYR A 108 -18.89 -7.10 -14.34
C TYR A 108 -18.87 -7.22 -15.86
N ASP A 109 -18.16 -6.30 -16.51
CA ASP A 109 -17.85 -6.39 -17.93
C ASP A 109 -16.40 -6.88 -18.13
N LEU A 110 -16.08 -7.31 -19.36
CA LEU A 110 -14.76 -7.86 -19.67
C LEU A 110 -13.64 -6.84 -19.42
N GLU A 111 -13.89 -5.55 -19.67
CA GLU A 111 -12.92 -4.48 -19.43
C GLU A 111 -12.58 -4.37 -17.93
N THR A 112 -13.59 -4.28 -17.06
CA THR A 112 -13.37 -4.27 -15.61
C THR A 112 -12.63 -5.51 -15.14
N ILE A 113 -13.00 -6.69 -15.65
CA ILE A 113 -12.35 -7.96 -15.29
C ILE A 113 -10.86 -7.90 -15.66
N TYR A 114 -10.49 -7.48 -16.86
CA TYR A 114 -9.09 -7.35 -17.25
C TYR A 114 -8.31 -6.35 -16.40
N LYS A 115 -8.95 -5.24 -16.01
CA LYS A 115 -8.35 -4.24 -15.11
C LYS A 115 -8.07 -4.80 -13.70
N ILE A 116 -8.95 -5.65 -13.15
CA ILE A 116 -8.75 -6.20 -11.80
C ILE A 116 -7.84 -7.43 -11.72
N LEU A 117 -7.74 -8.23 -12.79
CA LEU A 117 -6.98 -9.49 -12.81
C LEU A 117 -5.51 -9.37 -12.30
N PRO A 118 -4.77 -8.29 -12.60
CA PRO A 118 -3.45 -8.05 -12.01
C PRO A 118 -3.40 -8.06 -10.48
N PHE A 119 -4.46 -7.58 -9.84
CA PHE A 119 -4.52 -7.27 -8.41
C PHE A 119 -5.17 -8.36 -7.58
N VAL A 120 -5.61 -9.47 -8.18
CA VAL A 120 -6.43 -10.48 -7.51
C VAL A 120 -5.89 -11.90 -7.70
N VAL A 121 -6.14 -12.75 -6.70
CA VAL A 121 -5.82 -14.19 -6.70
C VAL A 121 -6.92 -14.98 -5.97
N LEU A 122 -7.04 -16.27 -6.24
CA LEU A 122 -7.93 -17.18 -5.49
C LEU A 122 -7.21 -17.90 -4.36
N GLU A 123 -5.99 -18.34 -4.65
CA GLU A 123 -5.08 -18.93 -3.69
C GLU A 123 -3.93 -17.96 -3.47
N SER A 124 -3.92 -17.34 -2.30
CA SER A 124 -2.71 -16.74 -1.76
C SER A 124 -1.96 -17.87 -1.08
N SER A 125 -0.72 -18.13 -1.50
CA SER A 125 0.17 -19.09 -0.86
C SER A 125 0.16 -18.85 0.65
N ASP A 126 -0.42 -19.84 1.34
CA ASP A 126 -0.40 -20.11 2.78
C ASP A 126 -0.84 -19.04 3.79
N LYS A 127 -1.51 -19.53 4.85
CA LYS A 127 -1.47 -18.82 6.13
C LYS A 127 0.00 -18.65 6.50
N PRO A 128 0.42 -17.52 7.09
CA PRO A 128 1.78 -17.35 7.57
C PRO A 128 2.18 -18.54 8.47
N GLN A 129 2.98 -19.47 7.94
CA GLN A 129 3.53 -20.61 8.67
C GLN A 129 4.88 -20.20 9.25
N GLY A 130 5.18 -20.62 10.48
CA GLY A 130 6.45 -20.34 11.14
C GLY A 130 6.44 -19.13 12.10
N SER A 131 7.56 -18.93 12.78
CA SER A 131 7.75 -17.84 13.75
C SER A 131 7.75 -16.47 13.07
N PHE A 132 7.41 -15.40 13.80
CA PHE A 132 7.42 -14.02 13.25
C PHE A 132 8.74 -13.67 12.56
N MET A 133 9.89 -14.03 13.15
CA MET A 133 11.20 -13.78 12.54
C MET A 133 11.41 -14.58 11.26
N GLU A 134 10.99 -15.84 11.23
CA GLU A 134 11.11 -16.72 10.07
C GLU A 134 10.29 -16.18 8.89
N ARG A 135 9.12 -15.61 9.18
CA ARG A 135 8.28 -14.97 8.16
C ARG A 135 8.89 -13.70 7.62
N ILE A 136 9.55 -12.89 8.46
CA ILE A 136 10.31 -11.72 8.01
C ILE A 136 11.46 -12.15 7.11
N THR A 137 12.26 -13.16 7.50
CA THR A 137 13.43 -13.57 6.72
C THR A 137 13.07 -14.27 5.41
N ASN A 138 11.95 -15.00 5.38
CA ASN A 138 11.49 -15.71 4.18
C ASN A 138 10.58 -14.86 3.29
N SER A 139 10.26 -13.62 3.70
CA SER A 139 9.44 -12.74 2.90
C SER A 139 10.18 -12.31 1.64
N LYS A 140 9.54 -12.56 0.49
CA LYS A 140 10.07 -12.19 -0.83
C LYS A 140 9.74 -10.74 -1.19
N ASP A 141 8.83 -10.13 -0.45
CA ASP A 141 8.27 -8.81 -0.72
C ASP A 141 8.99 -7.73 0.08
N ALA A 142 10.31 -7.64 -0.13
CA ALA A 142 11.16 -6.59 0.42
C ALA A 142 11.71 -5.73 -0.72
N TYR A 143 11.68 -4.41 -0.55
CA TYR A 143 12.32 -3.49 -1.46
C TYR A 143 13.15 -2.46 -0.71
N PHE A 144 14.19 -1.98 -1.40
CA PHE A 144 15.03 -0.91 -0.95
C PHE A 144 15.22 0.08 -2.09
N ILE A 145 14.87 1.34 -1.87
CA ILE A 145 14.98 2.43 -2.84
C ILE A 145 15.97 3.42 -2.29
N ILE A 146 16.90 3.83 -3.15
CA ILE A 146 17.76 5.00 -2.94
C ILE A 146 17.53 5.95 -4.10
N ARG A 147 17.33 7.22 -3.79
CA ARG A 147 17.24 8.30 -4.77
C ARG A 147 18.18 9.43 -4.33
N GLN A 148 18.99 9.92 -5.26
CA GLN A 148 19.83 11.09 -5.07
C GLN A 148 19.53 12.09 -6.17
N ASN A 149 19.15 13.30 -5.77
CA ASN A 149 18.85 14.40 -6.68
C ASN A 149 19.80 15.57 -6.40
N ARG A 150 20.36 16.17 -7.45
CA ARG A 150 21.22 17.36 -7.35
C ARG A 150 21.01 18.27 -8.54
N VAL A 151 20.90 19.57 -8.26
CA VAL A 151 21.00 20.59 -9.31
C VAL A 151 22.46 21.01 -9.45
N TRP A 152 22.99 20.89 -10.67
CA TRP A 152 24.39 21.20 -10.98
C TRP A 152 24.69 22.70 -10.98
N GLU A 153 23.68 23.53 -11.26
CA GLU A 153 23.79 24.99 -11.15
C GLU A 153 23.94 25.41 -9.68
N THR A 154 24.93 26.26 -9.41
CA THR A 154 25.15 26.81 -8.07
C THR A 154 24.05 27.83 -7.73
N ARG A 155 23.11 27.42 -6.88
CA ARG A 155 22.06 28.31 -6.38
C ARG A 155 22.62 29.30 -5.35
N ARG A 156 22.10 30.52 -5.34
CA ARG A 156 22.50 31.61 -4.41
C ARG A 156 22.50 31.21 -2.92
N GLY A 157 21.62 30.30 -2.51
CA GLY A 157 21.55 29.82 -1.12
C GLY A 157 22.78 29.04 -0.65
N PHE A 158 23.62 28.56 -1.58
CA PHE A 158 24.84 27.77 -1.32
C PHE A 158 26.13 28.54 -1.62
N THR A 159 26.05 29.84 -1.90
CA THR A 159 27.24 30.70 -2.03
C THR A 159 27.63 31.29 -0.67
N PRO A 160 28.85 31.82 -0.52
CA PRO A 160 29.21 32.55 0.69
C PRO A 160 28.19 33.66 1.04
N PRO A 161 27.98 33.94 2.35
CA PRO A 161 27.07 35.01 2.78
C PRO A 161 27.52 36.37 2.26
N ASP A 162 26.60 37.11 1.63
CA ASP A 162 26.84 38.50 1.21
C ASP A 162 26.45 39.46 2.35
N THR A 163 27.07 40.64 2.39
CA THR A 163 26.63 41.73 3.27
C THR A 163 25.40 42.42 2.69
N LEU A 164 24.29 42.35 3.44
CA LEU A 164 23.06 43.05 3.11
C LEU A 164 23.22 44.56 3.33
N SER A 165 22.34 45.37 2.73
CA SER A 165 22.33 46.84 2.85
C SER A 165 22.18 47.36 4.29
N ASN A 166 21.74 46.51 5.22
CA ASN A 166 21.62 46.80 6.65
C ASN A 166 22.85 46.34 7.47
N GLY A 167 23.94 45.92 6.83
CA GLY A 167 25.17 45.46 7.48
C GLY A 167 25.13 44.02 8.03
N ARG A 168 24.00 43.30 7.90
CA ARG A 168 23.89 41.90 8.32
C ARG A 168 24.33 40.96 7.20
N LEU A 169 24.89 39.80 7.57
CA LEU A 169 25.17 38.74 6.60
C LEU A 169 23.84 38.11 6.13
N SER A 170 23.75 37.80 4.85
CA SER A 170 22.61 37.08 4.27
C SER A 170 22.54 35.64 4.80
N SER A 171 21.34 35.13 5.05
CA SER A 171 21.16 33.71 5.39
C SER A 171 21.60 32.80 4.24
N ARG A 172 22.25 31.69 4.59
CA ARG A 172 22.73 30.65 3.69
C ARG A 172 22.42 29.28 4.27
N TYR A 173 22.27 28.30 3.39
CA TYR A 173 22.14 26.93 3.81
C TYR A 173 23.44 26.42 4.43
N LEU A 174 23.32 25.64 5.49
CA LEU A 174 24.46 25.14 6.25
C LEU A 174 24.99 23.81 5.69
N GLY A 175 24.15 23.06 4.96
CA GLY A 175 24.47 21.77 4.37
C GLY A 175 24.69 21.80 2.86
N ASP A 176 24.85 20.61 2.29
CA ASP A 176 25.10 20.42 0.86
C ASP A 176 23.81 20.44 0.01
N PRO A 177 23.90 20.74 -1.30
CA PRO A 177 22.73 20.87 -2.17
C PRO A 177 22.15 19.53 -2.65
N ASN A 178 22.61 18.38 -2.14
CA ASN A 178 22.03 17.09 -2.51
C ASN A 178 20.75 16.85 -1.70
N ASN A 179 19.71 16.43 -2.41
CA ASN A 179 18.57 15.74 -1.82
C ASN A 179 18.89 14.23 -1.83
N LEU A 180 18.72 13.58 -0.67
CA LEU A 180 18.99 12.16 -0.48
C LEU A 180 17.77 11.50 0.16
N TYR A 181 17.25 10.50 -0.53
CA TYR A 181 16.10 9.74 -0.08
C TYR A 181 16.45 8.25 -0.06
N ALA A 182 16.14 7.58 1.05
CA ALA A 182 16.30 6.15 1.18
C ALA A 182 15.10 5.53 1.90
N ARG A 183 14.52 4.49 1.32
CA ARG A 183 13.39 3.77 1.89
C ARG A 183 13.61 2.28 1.83
N PHE A 184 13.45 1.63 2.98
CA PHE A 184 13.40 0.18 3.08
C PHE A 184 12.01 -0.23 3.54
N ARG A 185 11.43 -1.25 2.91
CA ARG A 185 10.18 -1.82 3.36
C ARG A 185 10.14 -3.31 3.07
N ILE A 186 9.67 -4.04 4.06
CA ILE A 186 9.29 -5.44 3.95
C ILE A 186 7.85 -5.58 4.44
N GLN A 187 7.02 -6.23 3.64
CA GLN A 187 5.62 -6.39 3.99
C GLN A 187 5.10 -7.75 3.56
N HIS A 188 4.11 -8.24 4.29
CA HIS A 188 3.33 -9.36 3.86
C HIS A 188 1.85 -9.06 4.10
N SER A 189 1.05 -9.18 3.05
CA SER A 189 -0.38 -8.83 3.10
C SER A 189 -1.07 -9.52 4.28
N LYS A 190 -1.81 -8.72 5.07
CA LYS A 190 -2.57 -9.18 6.25
C LYS A 190 -1.76 -9.85 7.36
N ASP A 191 -0.42 -9.83 7.32
CA ASP A 191 0.45 -10.35 8.39
C ASP A 191 1.28 -9.24 9.02
N PHE A 192 2.19 -8.59 8.29
CA PHE A 192 3.02 -7.53 8.88
C PHE A 192 3.50 -6.49 7.86
N SER A 193 3.97 -5.35 8.36
CA SER A 193 4.70 -4.35 7.61
C SER A 193 5.78 -3.74 8.48
N ILE A 194 7.01 -3.76 7.98
CA ILE A 194 8.17 -3.15 8.63
C ILE A 194 8.85 -2.27 7.60
N GLY A 195 9.22 -1.06 7.99
CA GLY A 195 9.97 -0.19 7.10
C GLY A 195 10.57 1.00 7.81
N PHE A 196 11.46 1.67 7.09
CA PHE A 196 11.97 2.96 7.45
C PHE A 196 12.14 3.83 6.21
N THR A 197 12.00 5.14 6.41
CA THR A 197 12.23 6.18 5.42
C THR A 197 13.19 7.19 5.99
N LEU A 198 14.19 7.55 5.20
CA LEU A 198 15.16 8.59 5.45
C LEU A 198 15.03 9.61 4.34
N ASP A 199 14.87 10.87 4.69
CA ASP A 199 14.87 11.97 3.73
C ASP A 199 15.73 13.12 4.23
N LYS A 200 16.49 13.69 3.31
CA LYS A 200 17.38 14.84 3.54
C LYS A 200 17.14 15.83 2.43
N ASP A 201 16.77 17.04 2.82
CA ASP A 201 16.57 18.14 1.89
C ASP A 201 17.88 18.87 1.54
N PRO A 202 17.92 19.54 0.37
CA PRO A 202 19.05 20.37 0.01
C PRO A 202 19.29 21.48 1.03
N GLY A 203 20.53 21.60 1.51
CA GLY A 203 20.93 22.64 2.45
C GLY A 203 20.83 22.25 3.93
N GLU A 204 20.33 21.06 4.22
CA GLU A 204 20.33 20.51 5.56
C GLU A 204 21.67 19.87 5.92
N GLN A 205 22.10 20.07 7.17
CA GLN A 205 23.35 19.50 7.64
C GLN A 205 23.15 18.04 8.05
N PHE A 206 24.13 17.22 7.69
CA PHE A 206 24.20 15.84 8.18
C PHE A 206 24.75 15.83 9.62
N ILE A 207 23.89 16.00 10.62
CA ILE A 207 24.28 16.13 12.03
C ILE A 207 23.66 15.03 12.88
N TRP A 208 24.47 14.46 13.77
CA TRP A 208 24.01 13.65 14.89
C TRP A 208 23.80 14.53 16.12
N ASP A 209 22.55 14.93 16.35
CA ASP A 209 22.15 15.73 17.51
C ASP A 209 21.00 15.03 18.28
N PRO A 210 21.33 14.28 19.34
CA PRO A 210 20.33 13.64 20.19
C PRO A 210 19.39 14.61 20.91
N SER A 211 19.79 15.87 21.12
CA SER A 211 19.00 16.85 21.85
C SER A 211 17.80 17.35 21.01
N THR A 212 18.02 17.52 19.71
CA THR A 212 16.97 17.87 18.73
C THR A 212 16.38 16.65 18.03
N ARG A 213 16.83 15.43 18.38
CA ARG A 213 16.44 14.14 17.77
C ARG A 213 16.72 14.06 16.26
N ARG A 214 17.71 14.80 15.77
CA ARG A 214 18.17 14.78 14.38
C ARG A 214 19.35 13.81 14.26
N TYR A 215 19.23 12.81 13.40
CA TYR A 215 20.21 11.73 13.26
C TYR A 215 20.69 11.60 11.82
N GLY A 216 21.51 12.54 11.39
CA GLY A 216 22.05 12.66 10.03
C GLY A 216 21.03 13.19 9.03
N PHE A 217 19.84 12.60 8.99
CA PHE A 217 18.72 13.04 8.17
C PHE A 217 17.79 13.93 9.01
N ASN A 218 17.16 14.93 8.37
CA ASN A 218 16.14 15.73 9.05
C ASN A 218 14.89 14.89 9.28
N PHE A 219 14.50 14.12 8.27
CA PHE A 219 13.37 13.21 8.37
C PHE A 219 13.83 11.76 8.48
N PHE A 220 13.50 11.15 9.62
CA PHE A 220 13.60 9.71 9.82
C PHE A 220 12.27 9.19 10.32
N SER A 221 11.65 8.30 9.55
CA SER A 221 10.41 7.60 9.89
C SER A 221 10.64 6.10 9.91
N TYR A 222 10.00 5.41 10.85
CA TYR A 222 10.07 3.96 10.96
C TYR A 222 8.77 3.39 11.48
N HIS A 223 8.42 2.18 11.05
CA HIS A 223 7.22 1.49 11.55
C HIS A 223 7.44 -0.01 11.63
N ILE A 224 6.81 -0.62 12.62
CA ILE A 224 6.67 -2.07 12.76
C ILE A 224 5.20 -2.32 13.07
N THR A 225 4.50 -2.95 12.14
CA THR A 225 3.07 -3.22 12.23
C THR A 225 2.80 -4.70 12.05
N GLN A 226 1.99 -5.27 12.92
CA GLN A 226 1.47 -6.63 12.84
C GLN A 226 -0.05 -6.57 12.68
N TYR A 227 -0.57 -7.36 11.76
CA TYR A 227 -1.99 -7.51 11.46
C TYR A 227 -2.51 -8.88 11.92
N ASN A 228 -3.81 -8.92 12.21
CA ASN A 228 -4.64 -10.12 12.39
C ASN A 228 -4.03 -11.24 13.27
N ARG A 229 -3.35 -10.86 14.35
CA ARG A 229 -2.79 -11.80 15.33
C ARG A 229 -3.83 -12.19 16.38
N GLY A 230 -4.66 -13.17 16.05
CA GLY A 230 -5.72 -13.66 16.94
C GLY A 230 -6.81 -12.60 17.15
N LYS A 231 -7.00 -12.15 18.39
CA LYS A 231 -7.96 -11.06 18.71
C LYS A 231 -7.41 -9.66 18.41
N TRP A 232 -6.11 -9.54 18.18
CA TRP A 232 -5.50 -8.27 17.79
C TRP A 232 -5.67 -8.06 16.29
N LYS A 233 -6.38 -7.00 15.91
CA LYS A 233 -6.60 -6.63 14.51
C LYS A 233 -5.36 -5.97 13.92
N THR A 234 -4.82 -5.00 14.64
CA THR A 234 -3.61 -4.28 14.24
C THR A 234 -2.85 -3.88 15.49
N ILE A 235 -1.54 -4.08 15.50
CA ILE A 235 -0.61 -3.55 16.51
C ILE A 235 0.49 -2.85 15.74
N THR A 236 0.78 -1.60 16.07
CA THR A 236 1.85 -0.83 15.45
C THR A 236 2.71 -0.13 16.49
N VAL A 237 4.01 -0.06 16.21
CA VAL A 237 5.00 0.69 16.98
C VAL A 237 5.86 1.49 15.99
N GLY A 238 6.14 2.74 16.33
CA GLY A 238 6.80 3.71 15.45
C GLY A 238 5.80 4.71 14.91
N ASP A 239 5.93 5.04 13.64
CA ASP A 239 5.13 6.04 12.95
C ASP A 239 3.91 5.41 12.29
N TYR A 240 2.75 5.96 12.60
CA TYR A 240 1.46 5.48 12.13
C TYR A 240 0.48 6.61 11.85
N GLN A 241 -0.52 6.30 11.05
CA GLN A 241 -1.69 7.12 10.81
C GLN A 241 -2.92 6.45 11.38
N MET A 242 -3.87 7.27 11.82
CA MET A 242 -5.18 6.83 12.27
C MET A 242 -6.23 7.32 11.27
N GLN A 243 -7.05 6.40 10.79
CA GLN A 243 -8.15 6.67 9.86
C GLN A 243 -9.44 6.17 10.48
N THR A 244 -10.10 7.02 11.26
CA THR A 244 -11.37 6.70 11.92
C THR A 244 -12.29 7.92 12.00
N GLY A 245 -13.58 7.67 12.24
CA GLY A 245 -14.58 8.73 12.35
C GLY A 245 -14.90 9.40 11.01
N GLN A 246 -14.80 8.68 9.89
CA GLN A 246 -15.16 9.17 8.54
C GLN A 246 -14.37 10.39 8.05
N GLY A 247 -13.22 10.70 8.68
CA GLY A 247 -12.48 11.94 8.42
C GLY A 247 -12.75 13.09 9.37
N LEU A 248 -13.73 12.94 10.28
CA LEU A 248 -14.12 13.99 11.23
C LEU A 248 -13.24 14.00 12.48
N VAL A 249 -12.76 12.84 12.92
CA VAL A 249 -11.93 12.71 14.13
C VAL A 249 -10.46 12.57 13.75
N PHE A 250 -10.16 11.62 12.86
CA PHE A 250 -8.84 11.47 12.25
C PHE A 250 -9.00 11.39 10.73
N GLY A 251 -7.96 11.81 9.99
CA GLY A 251 -8.00 11.96 8.53
C GLY A 251 -8.55 10.73 7.82
N ALA A 252 -9.31 10.93 6.75
CA ALA A 252 -10.03 9.85 6.07
C ALA A 252 -9.18 8.99 5.13
N GLY A 253 -7.85 9.17 5.14
CA GLY A 253 -7.00 8.64 4.07
C GLY A 253 -7.30 9.26 2.72
N PHE A 254 -6.80 8.63 1.66
CA PHE A 254 -7.06 9.03 0.29
C PHE A 254 -8.52 8.75 -0.08
N ALA A 255 -9.22 9.77 -0.58
CA ALA A 255 -10.57 9.66 -1.11
C ALA A 255 -10.57 10.20 -2.54
N VAL A 256 -10.96 9.37 -3.50
CA VAL A 256 -11.11 9.78 -4.90
C VAL A 256 -12.23 10.81 -4.98
N GLY A 257 -11.89 12.05 -5.33
CA GLY A 257 -12.83 13.15 -5.49
C GLY A 257 -13.00 13.56 -6.95
N LYS A 258 -14.25 13.56 -7.42
CA LYS A 258 -14.76 14.07 -8.72
C LYS A 258 -13.77 13.96 -9.89
N GLY A 259 -13.62 12.74 -10.41
CA GLY A 259 -13.42 12.48 -11.84
C GLY A 259 -14.77 12.47 -12.58
N GLY A 260 -14.79 12.27 -13.90
CA GLY A 260 -15.98 12.39 -14.76
C GLY A 260 -17.18 11.51 -14.41
N GLU A 261 -16.98 10.50 -13.55
CA GLU A 261 -18.03 9.71 -12.91
C GLU A 261 -18.37 10.30 -11.52
N THR A 262 -19.64 10.61 -11.30
CA THR A 262 -20.13 11.19 -10.04
C THR A 262 -20.12 10.11 -8.95
N ILE A 263 -18.98 9.94 -8.27
CA ILE A 263 -18.90 9.07 -7.09
C ILE A 263 -19.66 9.76 -5.94
N THR A 264 -20.90 9.34 -5.71
CA THR A 264 -21.85 9.84 -4.69
C THR A 264 -21.68 9.19 -3.32
N THR A 265 -20.51 8.65 -2.99
CA THR A 265 -20.32 7.99 -1.69
C THR A 265 -20.01 9.02 -0.59
N VAL A 266 -21.02 9.34 0.21
CA VAL A 266 -20.87 10.15 1.44
C VAL A 266 -19.99 9.43 2.47
N ARG A 267 -19.95 8.09 2.43
CA ARG A 267 -19.17 7.27 3.35
C ARG A 267 -17.71 7.17 2.90
N ARG A 268 -16.80 7.65 3.74
CA ARG A 268 -15.35 7.42 3.60
C ARG A 268 -14.96 6.12 4.29
N SER A 269 -14.21 5.28 3.59
CA SER A 269 -13.69 4.05 4.18
C SER A 269 -12.76 4.37 5.34
N THR A 270 -12.87 3.64 6.44
CA THR A 270 -11.98 3.79 7.60
C THR A 270 -11.18 2.51 7.75
N VAL A 271 -9.89 2.58 7.43
CA VAL A 271 -8.96 1.45 7.55
C VAL A 271 -8.48 1.26 9.00
N GLY A 272 -8.69 2.25 9.87
CA GLY A 272 -8.25 2.22 11.26
C GLY A 272 -6.78 2.61 11.38
N ILE A 273 -5.97 1.76 12.01
CA ILE A 273 -4.53 1.99 12.17
C ILE A 273 -3.80 1.59 10.89
N ARG A 274 -3.00 2.51 10.34
CA ARG A 274 -2.16 2.28 9.16
C ARG A 274 -0.70 2.65 9.47
N PRO A 275 0.30 1.86 9.06
CA PRO A 275 1.71 2.28 9.14
C PRO A 275 1.93 3.56 8.33
N TYR A 276 2.76 4.46 8.85
CA TYR A 276 3.13 5.66 8.11
C TYR A 276 4.25 5.35 7.14
N THR A 277 3.99 5.57 5.86
CA THR A 277 4.90 5.17 4.77
C THR A 277 5.24 6.32 3.85
N SER A 278 4.86 7.56 4.17
CA SER A 278 5.11 8.73 3.33
C SER A 278 6.44 9.41 3.71
N ALA A 279 6.94 10.27 2.83
CA ALA A 279 8.12 11.10 3.06
C ALA A 279 7.79 12.45 3.73
N LEU A 280 6.50 12.78 3.88
CA LEU A 280 6.11 14.04 4.51
C LEU A 280 6.54 14.08 5.98
N GLU A 281 7.05 15.23 6.40
CA GLU A 281 7.51 15.45 7.78
C GLU A 281 6.37 15.66 8.79
N PHE A 282 5.11 15.65 8.34
CA PHE A 282 3.92 15.89 9.16
C PHE A 282 2.81 14.87 8.88
N GLY A 283 1.73 14.92 9.66
CA GLY A 283 0.56 14.08 9.41
C GLY A 283 0.65 12.64 9.90
N PHE A 284 1.63 12.33 10.75
CA PHE A 284 1.77 11.04 11.43
C PHE A 284 1.74 11.18 12.96
N PHE A 285 1.58 10.04 13.61
CA PHE A 285 1.73 9.83 15.05
C PHE A 285 2.95 8.95 15.28
N ARG A 286 3.86 9.36 16.16
CA ARG A 286 5.00 8.55 16.60
C ARG A 286 4.70 7.93 17.97
N GLY A 287 4.73 6.61 18.11
CA GLY A 287 4.46 5.93 19.37
C GLY A 287 3.99 4.50 19.19
N ALA A 288 2.86 4.15 19.81
CA ALA A 288 2.26 2.83 19.66
C ALA A 288 0.73 2.95 19.56
N ALA A 289 0.13 2.11 18.72
CA ALA A 289 -1.32 1.95 18.66
C ALA A 289 -1.70 0.48 18.48
N ALA A 290 -2.84 0.10 19.05
CA ALA A 290 -3.33 -1.26 18.97
C ALA A 290 -4.86 -1.28 18.87
N SER A 291 -5.38 -2.17 18.04
CA SER A 291 -6.81 -2.45 17.92
C SER A 291 -7.10 -3.91 18.28
N TYR A 292 -8.03 -4.10 19.21
CA TYR A 292 -8.42 -5.37 19.79
C TYR A 292 -9.90 -5.66 19.52
N GLN A 293 -10.19 -6.86 19.03
CA GLN A 293 -11.55 -7.34 18.81
C GLN A 293 -12.05 -8.11 20.03
N ALA A 294 -13.02 -7.54 20.73
CA ALA A 294 -13.73 -8.13 21.84
C ALA A 294 -15.18 -8.49 21.42
N GLY A 295 -15.34 -9.63 20.73
CA GLY A 295 -16.64 -10.06 20.21
C GLY A 295 -17.16 -9.08 19.14
N PRO A 296 -18.35 -8.46 19.29
CA PRO A 296 -18.85 -7.47 18.35
C PRO A 296 -18.19 -6.08 18.50
N ILE A 297 -17.46 -5.84 19.59
CA ILE A 297 -16.86 -4.53 19.89
C ILE A 297 -15.39 -4.52 19.46
N GLN A 298 -14.98 -3.48 18.74
CA GLN A 298 -13.58 -3.21 18.43
C GLN A 298 -13.11 -2.02 19.26
N VAL A 299 -12.06 -2.22 20.06
CA VAL A 299 -11.45 -1.18 20.88
C VAL A 299 -10.11 -0.81 20.27
N THR A 300 -9.86 0.48 20.07
CA THR A 300 -8.58 0.97 19.56
C THR A 300 -7.97 1.94 20.56
N LEU A 301 -6.73 1.67 20.95
CA LEU A 301 -5.92 2.49 21.84
C LEU A 301 -4.73 3.04 21.07
N LEU A 302 -4.40 4.31 21.30
CA LEU A 302 -3.29 4.98 20.66
C LEU A 302 -2.57 5.88 21.67
N ALA A 303 -1.24 5.87 21.59
CA ALA A 303 -0.37 6.76 22.35
C ALA A 303 0.67 7.33 21.38
N SER A 304 0.88 8.64 21.43
CA SER A 304 1.82 9.31 20.55
C SER A 304 2.59 10.42 21.26
N ASN A 305 3.88 10.50 20.95
CA ASN A 305 4.78 11.59 21.31
C ASN A 305 5.63 11.92 20.08
N ALA A 306 5.08 12.73 19.19
CA ALA A 306 5.78 13.26 18.02
C ALA A 306 6.10 14.74 18.26
N PRO A 307 7.35 15.19 18.03
CA PRO A 307 7.62 16.61 17.91
C PRO A 307 6.82 17.14 16.72
N ARG A 308 6.11 18.25 16.90
CA ARG A 308 5.43 18.94 15.81
C ARG A 308 5.95 20.36 15.75
N ASP A 309 6.41 20.75 14.58
CA ASP A 309 6.76 22.14 14.33
C ASP A 309 5.47 22.96 14.30
N GLY A 310 5.45 24.02 15.10
CA GLY A 310 4.33 24.94 15.19
C GLY A 310 4.34 25.91 14.02
N ASN A 311 3.97 25.45 12.82
CA ASN A 311 3.44 26.36 11.81
C ASN A 311 1.92 26.33 11.93
N VAL A 312 1.37 27.40 12.52
CA VAL A 312 -0.07 27.71 12.57
C VAL A 312 -0.46 28.41 11.28
#